data_AF-A0A4D6HBM3-F1
#
_entry.id   AF-A0A4D6HBM3-F1
#
_cell.length_a   1.000
_cell.length_b   1.000
_cell.length_c   1.000
_cell.angle_alpha   90.00
_cell.angle_beta   90.00
_cell.angle_gamma   90.00
#
_symmetry.space_group_name_H-M   'P 1'
#
loop_
_entity.id
_entity.type
_entity.pdbx_description
1 polymer ?
#
loop_
_entity_poly.entity_id
_entity_poly.type
_entity_poly.pdbx_seq_one_letter_code
_entity_poly.pdbx_strand_id
1 'polypeptide(L)'
;MPSISARVADETAADVDAVAELLDDDRSTTIRKALQEGLETLRIRVAVQRFQTGDVSVSEAAEIADCTVAEWLEIAHENNLTTQYAPEELADDAATVREL
;
A
#
# COMPACT_ATOMS: atom_id res chain seq x y z
N MET A 1 4.48 -2.91 23.87
CA MET A 1 4.20 -2.20 22.60
C MET A 1 3.67 -0.82 22.92
N PRO A 2 4.00 0.21 22.13
CA PRO A 2 3.36 1.53 22.29
C PRO A 2 1.84 1.39 22.12
N SER A 3 1.08 2.20 22.86
CA SER A 3 -0.37 2.29 22.70
C SER A 3 -0.73 3.53 21.89
N ILE A 4 -1.75 3.38 21.04
CA ILE A 4 -2.36 4.48 20.29
C ILE A 4 -3.82 4.52 20.71
N SER A 5 -4.35 5.72 20.95
CA SER A 5 -5.76 5.93 21.28
C SER A 5 -6.37 6.92 20.29
N ALA A 6 -7.52 6.56 19.73
CA ALA A 6 -8.28 7.40 18.82
C ALA A 6 -9.74 7.41 19.25
N ARG A 7 -10.40 8.56 19.09
CA ARG A 7 -11.86 8.66 19.24
C ARG A 7 -12.50 8.26 17.92
N VAL A 8 -13.48 7.36 17.99
CA VAL A 8 -14.24 6.88 16.85
C VAL A 8 -15.73 7.05 17.12
N ALA A 9 -16.54 7.05 16.07
CA ALA A 9 -17.99 7.02 16.21
C ALA A 9 -18.44 5.65 16.76
N ASP A 10 -19.59 5.60 17.42
CA ASP A 10 -20.14 4.36 17.99
C ASP A 10 -20.36 3.29 16.91
N GLU A 11 -20.72 3.71 15.69
CA GLU A 11 -20.85 2.83 14.52
C GLU A 11 -19.54 2.11 14.19
N THR A 12 -18.41 2.82 14.17
CA THR A 12 -17.10 2.21 13.90
C THR A 12 -16.69 1.23 14.99
N ALA A 13 -17.02 1.52 16.24
CA ALA A 13 -16.76 0.61 17.35
C ALA A 13 -17.58 -0.69 17.22
N ALA A 14 -18.84 -0.58 16.77
CA ALA A 14 -19.70 -1.73 16.50
C ALA A 14 -19.21 -2.55 15.30
N ASP A 15 -18.74 -1.90 14.23
CA ASP A 15 -18.18 -2.58 13.06
C ASP A 15 -16.95 -3.42 13.44
N VAL A 16 -16.07 -2.89 14.30
CA VAL A 16 -14.91 -3.63 14.81
C VAL A 16 -15.35 -4.89 15.57
N ASP A 17 -16.39 -4.80 16.39
CA ASP A 17 -16.90 -5.96 17.14
C ASP A 17 -17.49 -7.01 16.20
N ALA A 18 -18.26 -6.59 15.20
CA ALA A 18 -18.81 -7.49 14.20
C ALA A 18 -17.71 -8.21 13.40
N VAL A 19 -16.63 -7.50 13.02
CA VAL A 19 -15.49 -8.12 12.35
C VAL A 19 -14.72 -9.05 13.29
N ALA A 20 -14.59 -8.72 14.57
CA ALA A 20 -13.95 -9.59 15.55
C ALA A 20 -14.69 -10.93 15.69
N GLU A 21 -16.03 -10.90 15.72
CA GLU A 21 -16.86 -12.11 15.70
C GLU A 21 -16.68 -12.91 14.41
N LEU A 22 -16.62 -12.25 13.24
CA LEU A 22 -16.41 -12.92 11.94
C LEU A 22 -15.06 -13.62 11.84
N LEU A 23 -14.02 -13.06 12.46
CA LEU A 23 -12.65 -13.58 12.41
C LEU A 23 -12.30 -14.53 13.56
N ASP A 24 -13.20 -14.73 14.53
CA ASP A 24 -12.93 -15.43 15.79
C ASP A 24 -11.71 -14.85 16.54
N ASP A 25 -11.59 -13.52 16.54
CA ASP A 25 -10.49 -12.76 17.14
C ASP A 25 -10.96 -11.90 18.33
N ASP A 26 -10.02 -11.46 19.16
CA ASP A 26 -10.29 -10.40 20.14
C ASP A 26 -10.27 -9.00 19.49
N ARG A 27 -11.00 -8.06 20.10
CA ARG A 27 -11.12 -6.68 19.62
C ARG A 27 -9.78 -5.99 19.35
N SER A 28 -8.77 -6.20 20.21
CA SER A 28 -7.47 -5.54 20.04
C SER A 28 -6.70 -6.11 18.86
N THR A 29 -6.84 -7.41 18.60
CA THR A 29 -6.27 -8.08 17.42
C THR A 29 -6.96 -7.59 16.15
N THR A 30 -8.29 -7.54 16.13
CA THR A 30 -9.06 -7.02 14.98
C THR A 30 -8.73 -5.57 14.66
N ILE A 31 -8.66 -4.69 15.66
CA ILE A 31 -8.27 -3.28 15.45
C ILE A 31 -6.88 -3.19 14.82
N ARG A 32 -5.94 -4.02 15.26
CA ARG A 32 -4.57 -4.00 14.74
C ARG A 32 -4.50 -4.47 13.30
N LYS A 33 -5.22 -5.55 12.95
CA LYS A 33 -5.34 -6.05 11.57
C LYS A 33 -5.95 -5.00 10.66
N ALA A 34 -7.12 -4.47 11.03
CA ALA A 34 -7.80 -3.42 10.27
C ALA A 34 -6.93 -2.16 10.09
N LEU A 35 -6.19 -1.75 11.11
CA LEU A 35 -5.27 -0.62 11.01
C LEU A 35 -4.13 -0.91 10.03
N GLN A 36 -3.54 -2.11 10.08
CA GLN A 36 -2.45 -2.50 9.18
C GLN A 36 -2.92 -2.54 7.72
N GLU A 37 -4.03 -3.22 7.44
CA GLU A 37 -4.66 -3.28 6.11
C GLU A 37 -5.08 -1.89 5.61
N GLY A 38 -5.61 -1.05 6.50
CA GLY A 38 -5.97 0.33 6.19
C GLY A 38 -4.75 1.18 5.82
N LEU A 39 -3.64 1.07 6.56
CA LEU A 39 -2.40 1.80 6.27
C LEU A 39 -1.79 1.39 4.92
N GLU A 40 -1.79 0.09 4.62
CA GLU A 40 -1.36 -0.45 3.32
C GLU A 40 -2.24 0.10 2.19
N THR A 41 -3.57 0.03 2.33
CA THR A 41 -4.52 0.57 1.36
C THR A 41 -4.31 2.07 1.11
N LEU A 42 -4.07 2.84 2.17
CA LEU A 42 -3.81 4.28 2.07
C LEU A 42 -2.54 4.58 1.28
N ARG A 43 -1.46 3.82 1.52
CA ARG A 43 -0.18 3.96 0.82
C ARG A 43 -0.31 3.65 -0.67
N ILE A 44 -0.91 2.51 -1.01
CA ILE A 44 -1.16 2.12 -2.41
C ILE A 44 -1.98 3.19 -3.13
N ARG A 45 -3.05 3.69 -2.51
CA ARG A 45 -3.88 4.74 -3.11
C ARG A 45 -3.09 6.01 -3.43
N VAL A 46 -2.21 6.44 -2.52
CA VAL A 46 -1.35 7.62 -2.75
C VAL A 46 -0.33 7.35 -3.85
N ALA A 47 0.30 6.17 -3.86
CA ALA A 47 1.24 5.77 -4.90
C ALA A 47 0.58 5.77 -6.28
N VAL A 48 -0.61 5.15 -6.41
CA VAL A 48 -1.40 5.12 -7.66
C VAL A 48 -1.71 6.53 -8.14
N GLN A 49 -2.20 7.41 -7.25
CA GLN A 49 -2.56 8.78 -7.62
C GLN A 49 -1.35 9.55 -8.16
N ARG A 50 -0.19 9.46 -7.50
CA ARG A 50 1.02 10.17 -7.89
C ARG A 50 1.68 9.57 -9.13
N PHE A 51 1.65 8.26 -9.27
CA PHE A 51 2.18 7.60 -10.45
C PHE A 51 1.35 7.97 -11.68
N GLN A 52 0.01 8.02 -11.53
CA GLN A 52 -0.89 8.38 -12.62
C GLN A 52 -0.64 9.79 -13.17
N THR A 53 -0.25 10.75 -12.31
CA THR A 53 0.09 12.12 -12.72
C THR A 53 1.50 12.26 -13.29
N GLY A 54 2.32 11.21 -13.21
CA GLY A 54 3.75 11.26 -13.57
C GLY A 54 4.61 11.99 -12.53
N ASP A 55 4.12 12.16 -11.30
CA ASP A 55 4.84 12.86 -10.23
C ASP A 55 5.95 11.98 -9.60
N VAL A 56 5.90 10.66 -9.82
CA VAL A 56 6.83 9.69 -9.25
C VAL A 56 7.17 8.61 -10.27
N SER A 57 8.42 8.14 -10.22
CA SER A 57 8.92 6.96 -10.93
C SER A 57 8.30 5.65 -10.44
N VAL A 58 8.57 4.55 -11.13
CA VAL A 58 8.18 3.20 -10.70
C VAL A 58 8.77 2.85 -9.34
N SER A 59 10.05 3.16 -9.12
CA SER A 59 10.76 2.88 -7.86
C SER A 59 10.24 3.72 -6.69
N GLU A 60 9.96 5.00 -6.91
CA GLU A 60 9.38 5.88 -5.88
C GLU A 60 7.94 5.47 -5.54
N ALA A 61 7.15 5.02 -6.53
CA ALA A 61 5.80 4.53 -6.27
C ALA A 61 5.82 3.23 -5.43
N ALA A 62 6.74 2.32 -5.71
CA ALA A 62 6.97 1.12 -4.90
C ALA A 62 7.36 1.46 -3.46
N GLU A 63 8.23 2.47 -3.26
CA GLU A 63 8.61 2.96 -1.94
C GLU A 63 7.42 3.56 -1.17
N ILE A 64 6.59 4.38 -1.83
CA ILE A 64 5.38 4.95 -1.21
C ILE A 64 4.40 3.85 -0.80
N ALA A 65 4.23 2.84 -1.66
CA ALA A 65 3.38 1.68 -1.41
C ALA A 65 3.95 0.70 -0.36
N ASP A 66 5.23 0.86 0.05
CA ASP A 66 5.96 -0.06 0.93
C ASP A 66 6.01 -1.49 0.38
N CYS A 67 6.33 -1.61 -0.90
CA CYS A 67 6.44 -2.89 -1.60
C CYS A 67 7.68 -2.91 -2.52
N THR A 68 7.99 -4.07 -3.06
CA THR A 68 9.03 -4.22 -4.09
C THR A 68 8.56 -3.64 -5.42
N VAL A 69 9.51 -3.31 -6.31
CA VAL A 69 9.20 -2.88 -7.69
C VAL A 69 8.34 -3.92 -8.42
N ALA A 70 8.58 -5.21 -8.19
CA ALA A 70 7.81 -6.29 -8.82
C ALA A 70 6.34 -6.27 -8.37
N GLU A 71 6.09 -6.17 -7.06
CA GLU A 71 4.73 -6.07 -6.50
C GLU A 71 4.04 -4.78 -6.97
N TRP A 72 4.77 -3.67 -7.03
CA TRP A 72 4.24 -2.43 -7.57
C TRP A 72 3.79 -2.55 -9.03
N LEU A 73 4.57 -3.23 -9.88
CA LEU A 73 4.19 -3.42 -11.29
C LEU A 73 2.91 -4.26 -11.44
N GLU A 74 2.66 -5.21 -10.55
CA GLU A 74 1.39 -5.96 -10.48
C GLU A 74 0.24 -5.04 -10.05
N ILE A 75 0.42 -4.27 -8.98
CA ILE A 75 -0.56 -3.27 -8.51
C ILE A 75 -0.89 -2.26 -9.62
N ALA A 76 0.12 -1.75 -10.32
CA ALA A 76 -0.05 -0.81 -11.42
C ALA A 76 -0.86 -1.44 -12.57
N HIS A 77 -0.58 -2.70 -12.91
CA HIS A 77 -1.34 -3.44 -13.91
C HIS A 77 -2.81 -3.59 -13.53
N GLU A 78 -3.10 -4.00 -12.29
CA GLU A 78 -4.47 -4.14 -11.77
C GLU A 78 -5.23 -2.81 -11.76
N ASN A 79 -4.51 -1.70 -11.58
CA ASN A 79 -5.07 -0.34 -11.64
C ASN A 79 -5.10 0.25 -13.07
N ASN A 80 -4.82 -0.54 -14.11
CA ASN A 80 -4.79 -0.12 -15.52
C ASN A 80 -3.80 1.03 -15.81
N LEU A 81 -2.73 1.11 -15.02
CA LEU A 81 -1.64 2.05 -15.26
C LEU A 81 -0.66 1.41 -16.23
N THR A 82 -0.41 2.05 -17.36
CA THR A 82 0.71 1.68 -18.22
C THR A 82 2.00 2.00 -17.49
N THR A 83 3.03 1.19 -17.69
CA THR A 83 4.37 1.45 -17.17
C THR A 83 4.87 2.80 -17.68
N GLN A 84 4.75 3.84 -16.85
CA GLN A 84 5.20 5.20 -17.15
C GLN A 84 6.71 5.30 -16.97
N TYR A 85 7.47 4.48 -17.70
CA TYR A 85 8.92 4.59 -17.72
C TYR A 85 9.34 5.71 -18.66
N ALA A 86 10.07 6.70 -18.14
CA ALA A 86 10.90 7.54 -18.97
C ALA A 86 12.10 6.73 -19.50
N PRO A 87 12.59 6.98 -20.73
CA PRO A 87 13.76 6.28 -21.26
C PRO A 87 15.00 6.33 -20.36
N GLU A 88 15.17 7.44 -19.64
CA GLU A 88 16.27 7.66 -18.70
C GLU A 88 16.18 6.72 -17.49
N GLU A 89 14.98 6.58 -16.89
CA GLU A 89 14.74 5.69 -15.75
C GLU A 89 14.99 4.22 -16.11
N LEU A 90 14.55 3.82 -17.32
CA LEU A 90 14.81 2.48 -17.82
C LEU A 90 16.32 2.22 -18.02
N ALA A 91 17.07 3.24 -18.45
CA ALA A 91 18.51 3.14 -18.62
C ALA A 91 19.25 3.02 -17.28
N ASP A 92 18.80 3.74 -16.26
CA ASP A 92 19.34 3.67 -14.90
C ASP A 92 19.10 2.28 -14.29
N ASP A 93 17.88 1.75 -14.39
CA ASP A 93 17.57 0.38 -13.95
C ASP A 93 18.46 -0.64 -14.67
N ALA A 94 18.59 -0.52 -16.00
CA ALA A 94 19.43 -1.41 -16.81
C ALA A 94 20.91 -1.36 -16.42
N ALA A 95 21.43 -0.19 -16.02
CA ALA A 95 22.82 -0.02 -15.61
C ALA A 95 23.17 -0.76 -14.30
N THR A 96 22.17 -1.10 -13.48
CA THR A 96 22.37 -1.80 -12.21
C THR A 96 22.29 -3.33 -12.32
N VAL A 97 21.94 -3.86 -13.50
CA VAL A 97 21.82 -5.29 -13.76
C VAL A 97 23.19 -5.97 -13.63
N ARG A 98 23.24 -7.08 -12.88
CA ARG A 98 24.42 -7.96 -12.79
C ARG A 98 24.23 -9.20 -13.65
N GLU A 99 25.29 -9.66 -14.33
CA GLU A 99 25.29 -10.97 -14.98
C GLU A 99 25.08 -12.07 -13.93
N LEU A 100 24.17 -12.99 -14.23
CA LEU A 100 23.82 -14.14 -13.39
C LEU A 100 24.76 -15.32 -13.63
#